data_AF-A0A418YGC8-F1
#
_entry.id   AF-A0A418YGC8-F1
#
_cell.length_a   1.000
_cell.length_b   1.000
_cell.length_c   1.000
_cell.angle_alpha   90.00
_cell.angle_beta   90.00
_cell.angle_gamma   90.00
#
_symmetry.space_group_name_H-M   'P 1'
#
loop_
_entity.id
_entity.type
_entity.pdbx_description
1 polymer ?
#
loop_
_entity_poly.entity_id
_entity_poly.type
_entity_poly.pdbx_seq_one_letter_code
_entity_poly.pdbx_strand_id
1 'polypeptide(L)'
;MSQALNAIEAAIGTEQGEYSIDLFISHHLNLLSEDDWQQLIGKPAPSAKDMIASLDLVDQWEQTYDFALLNQVSDYLLSVTFDDQGAVSNIAMES
;
A
#
# COMPACT_ATOMS: atom_id res chain seq x y z
N MET A 1 -3.13 7.51 11.18
CA MET A 1 -3.61 6.95 9.91
C MET A 1 -3.28 7.85 8.71
N SER A 2 -3.61 9.15 8.71
CA SER A 2 -3.30 10.05 7.57
C SER A 2 -1.80 10.16 7.25
N GLN A 3 -0.91 10.15 8.26
CA GLN A 3 0.53 10.31 8.02
C GLN A 3 1.18 9.13 7.30
N ALA A 4 0.77 7.89 7.60
CA ALA A 4 1.30 6.69 6.94
C ALA A 4 0.83 6.59 5.48
N LEU A 5 -0.45 6.87 5.22
CA LEU A 5 -0.97 6.95 3.84
C LEU A 5 -0.30 8.09 3.05
N ASN A 6 -0.08 9.25 3.67
CA ASN A 6 0.65 10.35 3.02
C ASN A 6 2.11 9.97 2.71
N ALA A 7 2.76 9.21 3.60
CA ALA A 7 4.11 8.70 3.35
C ALA A 7 4.14 7.72 2.18
N ILE A 8 3.15 6.83 2.10
CA ILE A 8 2.97 5.92 0.96
C ILE A 8 2.76 6.73 -0.33
N GLU A 9 1.83 7.68 -0.35
CA GLU A 9 1.58 8.52 -1.53
C GLU A 9 2.82 9.31 -1.97
N ALA A 10 3.60 9.83 -1.00
CA ALA A 10 4.79 10.63 -1.29
C ALA A 10 5.96 9.82 -1.85
N ALA A 11 6.02 8.52 -1.59
CA ALA A 11 7.10 7.64 -2.03
C ALA A 11 6.85 7.02 -3.41
N ILE A 12 5.65 7.12 -3.98
CA ILE A 12 5.34 6.64 -5.34
C ILE A 12 6.28 7.29 -6.38
N GLY A 13 6.90 6.46 -7.22
CA GLY A 13 7.81 6.92 -8.27
C GLY A 13 9.13 7.50 -7.76
N THR A 14 9.46 7.30 -6.48
CA THR A 14 10.75 7.65 -5.89
C THR A 14 11.61 6.41 -5.69
N GLU A 15 12.92 6.59 -5.48
CA GLU A 15 13.84 5.47 -5.19
C GLU A 15 13.40 4.67 -3.94
N GLN A 16 12.81 5.34 -2.94
CA GLN A 16 12.28 4.68 -1.73
C GLN A 16 11.05 3.82 -2.04
N GLY A 17 10.25 4.20 -3.05
CA GLY A 17 9.04 3.50 -3.46
C GLY A 17 9.27 2.37 -4.47
N GLU A 18 10.38 2.39 -5.21
CA GLU A 18 10.64 1.48 -6.34
C GLU A 18 10.46 -0.01 -5.95
N TYR A 19 11.04 -0.41 -4.82
CA TYR A 19 11.02 -1.80 -4.33
C TYR A 19 9.93 -2.06 -3.28
N SER A 20 9.10 -1.08 -2.98
CA SER A 20 8.04 -1.18 -1.99
C SER A 20 6.69 -0.89 -2.64
N ILE A 21 6.32 0.37 -2.77
CA ILE A 21 5.00 0.80 -3.23
C ILE A 21 4.80 0.59 -4.73
N ASP A 22 5.80 0.94 -5.55
CA ASP A 22 5.70 0.77 -7.00
C ASP A 22 5.70 -0.73 -7.37
N LEU A 23 6.49 -1.53 -6.63
CA LEU A 23 6.44 -2.99 -6.72
C LEU A 23 5.08 -3.52 -6.28
N PHE A 24 4.53 -3.07 -5.14
CA PHE A 24 3.22 -3.46 -4.66
C PHE A 24 2.12 -3.14 -5.68
N ILE A 25 2.15 -1.93 -6.26
CA ILE A 25 1.18 -1.50 -7.29
C ILE A 25 1.27 -2.38 -8.53
N SER A 26 2.47 -2.51 -9.09
CA SER A 26 2.68 -3.29 -10.32
C SER A 26 2.38 -4.77 -10.11
N HIS A 27 2.70 -5.32 -8.93
CA HIS A 27 2.39 -6.70 -8.59
C HIS A 27 0.88 -6.95 -8.57
N HIS A 28 0.11 -6.14 -7.86
CA HIS A 28 -1.34 -6.33 -7.76
C HIS A 28 -2.09 -6.04 -9.07
N LEU A 29 -1.63 -5.07 -9.87
CA LEU A 29 -2.18 -4.84 -11.20
C LEU A 29 -2.02 -6.05 -12.13
N ASN A 30 -0.98 -6.87 -11.93
CA ASN A 30 -0.78 -8.11 -12.68
C ASN A 30 -1.43 -9.33 -12.01
N LEU A 31 -1.57 -9.32 -10.69
CA LEU A 31 -2.14 -10.44 -9.92
C LEU A 31 -3.67 -10.51 -10.03
N LEU A 32 -4.34 -9.36 -9.95
CA LEU A 32 -5.80 -9.27 -9.91
C LEU A 32 -6.36 -9.02 -11.32
N SER A 33 -7.48 -9.68 -11.64
CA SER A 33 -8.19 -9.48 -12.90
C SER A 33 -9.00 -8.18 -12.90
N GLU A 34 -9.46 -7.75 -14.07
CA GLU A 34 -10.38 -6.60 -14.19
C GLU A 34 -11.66 -6.81 -13.37
N ASP A 35 -12.18 -8.04 -13.31
CA ASP A 35 -13.38 -8.36 -12.51
C ASP A 35 -13.09 -8.28 -11.01
N ASP A 36 -11.91 -8.70 -10.57
CA ASP A 36 -11.50 -8.59 -9.16
C ASP A 36 -11.41 -7.11 -8.75
N TRP A 37 -10.78 -6.27 -9.59
CA TRP A 37 -10.70 -4.82 -9.35
C TRP A 37 -12.08 -4.15 -9.39
N GLN A 38 -12.94 -4.57 -10.33
CA GLN A 38 -14.31 -4.07 -10.42
C GLN A 38 -15.12 -4.40 -9.17
N GLN A 39 -14.94 -5.59 -8.58
CA GLN A 39 -15.58 -5.97 -7.32
C GLN A 39 -14.97 -5.26 -6.11
N LEU A 40 -13.65 -5.08 -6.10
CA LEU A 40 -12.90 -4.53 -4.97
C LEU A 40 -13.11 -3.02 -4.80
N ILE A 41 -12.96 -2.25 -5.88
CA ILE A 41 -12.98 -0.78 -5.85
C ILE A 41 -13.96 -0.15 -6.85
N GLY A 42 -14.73 -0.96 -7.58
CA GLY A 42 -15.70 -0.46 -8.57
C GLY A 42 -15.08 -0.01 -9.89
N LYS A 43 -13.81 -0.32 -10.15
CA LYS A 43 -13.09 0.05 -11.38
C LYS A 43 -12.33 -1.15 -11.93
N PRO A 44 -12.38 -1.45 -13.23
CA PRO A 44 -11.67 -2.61 -13.80
C PRO A 44 -10.17 -2.34 -14.00
N ALA A 45 -9.77 -1.07 -14.07
CA ALA A 45 -8.39 -0.64 -14.20
C ALA A 45 -8.12 0.50 -13.19
N PRO A 46 -7.66 0.19 -11.96
CA PRO A 46 -7.31 1.19 -10.97
C PRO A 46 -6.16 2.08 -11.43
N SER A 47 -6.17 3.34 -11.03
CA SER A 47 -4.92 4.10 -10.94
C SER A 47 -4.16 3.74 -9.65
N ALA A 48 -2.86 4.04 -9.57
CA ALA A 48 -2.09 3.94 -8.33
C ALA A 48 -2.79 4.62 -7.15
N LYS A 49 -3.36 5.81 -7.39
CA LYS A 49 -4.11 6.56 -6.38
C LYS A 49 -5.38 5.84 -5.92
N ASP A 50 -6.09 5.18 -6.83
CA ASP A 50 -7.27 4.39 -6.46
C ASP A 50 -6.88 3.20 -5.58
N MET A 51 -5.74 2.55 -5.87
CA MET A 51 -5.21 1.47 -5.04
C MET A 51 -4.82 1.95 -3.63
N ILE A 52 -4.08 3.06 -3.52
CA ILE A 52 -3.70 3.60 -2.21
C ILE A 52 -4.94 4.01 -1.40
N ALA A 53 -5.96 4.56 -2.07
CA ALA A 53 -7.24 4.88 -1.43
C ALA A 53 -8.03 3.62 -0.98
N SER A 54 -7.69 2.45 -1.50
CA SER A 54 -8.27 1.15 -1.14
C SER A 54 -7.45 0.38 -0.11
N LEU A 55 -6.39 0.98 0.45
CA LEU A 55 -5.64 0.40 1.54
C LEU A 55 -6.42 0.54 2.85
N ASP A 56 -6.48 -0.55 3.60
CA ASP A 56 -7.03 -0.57 4.95
C ASP A 56 -5.94 -0.96 5.96
N LEU A 57 -5.98 -0.36 7.14
CA LEU A 57 -5.00 -0.65 8.20
C LEU A 57 -5.40 -1.98 8.85
N VAL A 58 -4.54 -2.98 8.71
CA VAL A 58 -4.80 -4.33 9.23
C VAL A 58 -4.12 -4.60 10.57
N ASP A 59 -2.97 -3.99 10.81
CA ASP A 59 -2.28 -4.07 12.10
C ASP A 59 -1.46 -2.80 12.38
N GLN A 60 -1.19 -2.58 13.66
CA GLN A 60 -0.34 -1.49 14.13
C GLN A 60 0.36 -1.90 15.42
N TRP A 61 1.69 -1.84 15.42
CA TRP A 61 2.49 -2.00 16.64
C TRP A 61 3.59 -0.95 16.68
N GLU A 62 3.88 -0.43 17.87
CA GLU A 62 4.87 0.63 18.09
C GLU A 62 4.68 1.81 17.10
N GLN A 63 5.62 1.95 16.17
CA GLN A 63 5.69 3.00 15.15
C GLN A 63 5.51 2.42 13.74
N THR A 64 5.03 1.18 13.65
CA THR A 64 4.80 0.44 12.41
C THR A 64 3.30 0.29 12.14
N TYR A 65 2.92 0.50 10.88
CA TYR A 65 1.55 0.48 10.39
C TYR A 65 1.48 -0.40 9.15
N ASP A 66 0.69 -1.46 9.21
CA ASP A 66 0.55 -2.42 8.13
C ASP A 66 -0.78 -2.23 7.40
N PHE A 67 -0.69 -2.12 6.08
CA PHE A 67 -1.82 -1.90 5.20
C PHE A 67 -1.99 -3.06 4.24
N ALA A 68 -3.24 -3.52 4.07
CA ALA A 68 -3.62 -4.45 3.02
C ALA A 68 -4.59 -3.79 2.05
N LEU A 69 -4.75 -4.37 0.85
CA LEU A 69 -5.91 -4.04 0.02
C LEU A 69 -7.19 -4.47 0.76
N LEU A 70 -8.28 -3.73 0.53
CA LEU A 70 -9.61 -4.09 1.02
C LEU A 70 -9.92 -5.57 0.75
N ASN A 71 -10.69 -6.18 1.65
CA ASN A 71 -11.06 -7.60 1.60
C ASN A 71 -9.88 -8.59 1.61
N GLN A 72 -8.64 -8.15 1.85
CA GLN A 72 -7.44 -9.00 1.93
C GLN A 72 -7.34 -9.96 0.74
N VAL A 73 -7.49 -9.39 -0.47
CA VAL A 73 -7.46 -10.15 -1.75
C VAL A 73 -6.11 -10.79 -2.06
N SER A 74 -5.08 -10.49 -1.26
CA SER A 74 -3.75 -11.07 -1.30
C SER A 74 -3.15 -11.12 0.11
N ASP A 75 -2.08 -11.90 0.26
CA ASP A 75 -1.29 -11.98 1.50
C ASP A 75 -0.24 -10.84 1.61
N TYR A 76 -0.22 -9.90 0.66
CA TYR A 76 0.79 -8.85 0.63
C TYR A 76 0.37 -7.62 1.43
N LEU A 77 1.31 -7.10 2.21
CA LEU A 77 1.12 -5.91 3.05
C LEU A 77 2.09 -4.80 2.64
N LEU A 78 1.66 -3.55 2.83
CA LEU A 78 2.54 -2.39 2.86
C LEU A 78 2.77 -1.99 4.31
N SER A 79 3.99 -2.14 4.79
CA SER A 79 4.40 -1.77 6.13
C SER A 79 5.11 -0.41 6.11
N VAL A 80 4.64 0.53 6.93
CA VAL A 80 5.25 1.85 7.11
C VAL A 80 5.74 1.97 8.54
N THR A 81 7.04 2.17 8.72
CA THR A 81 7.66 2.36 10.04
C THR A 81 8.19 3.76 10.20
N PHE A 82 7.87 4.39 11.32
CA PHE A 82 8.39 5.69 11.72
C PHE A 82 9.52 5.54 12.75
N ASP A 83 10.44 6.50 12.75
CA ASP A 83 11.43 6.66 13.82
C ASP A 83 10.85 7.44 15.02
N ASP A 84 11.62 7.49 16.11
CA ASP A 84 11.24 8.19 17.36
C ASP A 84 11.00 9.70 17.17
N GLN A 85 11.39 10.28 16.04
CA GLN A 85 11.15 11.68 15.68
C GLN A 85 9.87 11.85 14.84
N GLY A 86 9.19 10.75 14.51
CA GLY A 86 8.00 10.72 13.67
C GLY A 86 8.29 10.85 12.17
N ALA A 87 9.54 10.65 11.75
CA ALA A 87 9.92 10.60 10.34
C ALA A 87 9.83 9.17 9.80
N VAL A 88 9.58 9.02 8.49
CA VAL A 88 9.50 7.71 7.85
C VAL A 88 10.87 7.07 7.85
N SER A 89 11.03 5.99 8.61
CA SER A 89 12.27 5.20 8.66
C SER A 89 12.29 4.12 7.58
N ASN A 90 11.15 3.51 7.28
CA ASN A 90 11.05 2.42 6.31
C ASN A 90 9.66 2.35 5.68
N ILE A 91 9.62 1.98 4.40
CA ILE A 91 8.40 1.52 3.71
C ILE A 91 8.76 0.24 2.98
N ALA A 92 8.08 -0.85 3.30
CA ALA A 92 8.37 -2.17 2.76
C ALA A 92 7.09 -2.89 2.31
N MET A 93 7.24 -3.73 1.29
CA MET A 93 6.22 -4.71 0.92
C MET A 93 6.56 -6.03 1.63
N GLU A 94 5.62 -6.55 2.40
CA GLU A 94 5.76 -7.79 3.19
C GLU A 94 4.80 -8.87 2.65
N SER A 95 5.07 -10.15 2.94
CA SER A 95 4.27 -11.32 2.54
C SER A 95 4.28 -12.42 3.59
#